data_AF-A0A9P9PP41-F1
#
_entry.id   AF-A0A9P9PP41-F1
#
_cell.length_a   1.000
_cell.length_b   1.000
_cell.length_c   1.000
_cell.angle_alpha   90.00
_cell.angle_beta   90.00
_cell.angle_gamma   90.00
#
_symmetry.space_group_name_H-M   'P 1'
#
loop_
_entity.id
_entity.type
_entity.pdbx_description
1 polymer ?
#
loop_
_entity_poly.entity_id
_entity_poly.type
_entity_poly.pdbx_seq_one_letter_code
_entity_poly.pdbx_strand_id
1 'polypeptide(L)'
;MADRVIVGTNTLPSNPTPLSAPQEQQVRDLYYKNVRAKCAAEIETFAACALGRTFTMIYACRAPRLAMNACMLQYQNQGELDAARREWFQLAGERKRAREEHAAKLEDARSKHKEWWNLDEGGRLVGRKAEFGERREEDRVDERGVRRGGVWGGT
;
A
#
# COMPACT_ATOMS: atom_id res chain seq x y z
N MET A 1 -25.07 -1.15 -11.46
CA MET A 1 -25.34 -0.59 -10.11
C MET A 1 -24.16 0.28 -9.74
N ALA A 2 -24.33 1.60 -9.66
CA ALA A 2 -23.27 2.51 -9.22
C ALA A 2 -23.33 2.62 -7.68
N ASP A 3 -22.29 2.14 -7.01
CA ASP A 3 -22.11 2.34 -5.57
C ASP A 3 -22.02 3.84 -5.29
N ARG A 4 -23.11 4.39 -4.74
CA ARG A 4 -23.14 5.74 -4.20
C ARG A 4 -22.35 5.74 -2.90
N VAL A 5 -21.04 5.90 -3.01
CA VAL A 5 -20.19 6.21 -1.86
C VAL A 5 -20.65 7.57 -1.34
N ILE A 6 -21.34 7.56 -0.20
CA ILE A 6 -21.70 8.77 0.52
C ILE A 6 -20.39 9.41 0.99
N VAL A 7 -19.85 10.33 0.19
CA VAL A 7 -18.74 11.19 0.60
C VAL A 7 -19.35 12.24 1.52
N GLY A 8 -19.50 11.88 2.80
CA GLY A 8 -19.95 12.82 3.83
C GLY A 8 -18.93 13.94 3.98
N THR A 9 -19.34 15.18 3.68
CA THR A 9 -18.55 16.41 3.81
C THR A 9 -18.56 16.99 5.23
N ASN A 10 -18.95 16.20 6.25
CA ASN A 10 -18.89 16.63 7.64
C ASN A 10 -17.49 16.37 8.18
N THR A 11 -16.79 17.44 8.54
CA THR A 11 -15.45 17.39 9.14
C THR A 11 -15.43 16.63 10.47
N LEU A 12 -16.54 16.63 11.22
CA LEU A 12 -16.83 15.70 12.32
C LEU A 12 -18.34 15.41 12.38
N PRO A 13 -18.83 14.17 12.23
CA PRO A 13 -20.21 13.87 12.57
C PRO A 13 -20.41 13.95 14.09
N SER A 14 -21.32 14.84 14.54
CA SER A 14 -21.68 15.05 15.96
C SER A 14 -22.41 13.86 16.61
N ASN A 15 -22.72 12.82 15.84
CA ASN A 15 -23.41 11.61 16.25
C ASN A 15 -22.60 10.43 15.69
N PRO A 16 -22.28 9.37 16.44
CA PRO A 16 -21.39 8.32 15.95
C PRO A 16 -22.06 7.62 14.77
N THR A 17 -21.62 7.95 13.56
CA THR A 17 -21.92 7.14 12.39
C THR A 17 -21.38 5.74 12.68
N PRO A 18 -22.20 4.68 12.56
CA PRO A 18 -21.71 3.34 12.78
C PRO A 18 -20.59 3.07 11.77
N LEU A 19 -19.38 2.84 12.28
CA LEU A 19 -18.24 2.48 11.44
C LEU A 19 -18.42 1.03 10.99
N SER A 20 -17.94 0.72 9.79
CA SER A 20 -17.87 -0.68 9.38
C SER A 20 -16.82 -1.42 10.22
N ALA A 21 -16.98 -2.73 10.38
CA ALA A 21 -16.04 -3.57 11.13
C ALA A 21 -14.54 -3.32 10.79
N PRO A 22 -14.13 -3.20 9.51
CA PRO A 22 -12.73 -2.88 9.19
C PRO A 22 -12.32 -1.45 9.58
N GLN A 23 -13.24 -0.49 9.59
CA GLN A 23 -12.95 0.88 10.05
C GLN A 23 -12.79 0.93 11.57
N GLU A 24 -13.59 0.18 12.33
CA GLU A 24 -13.42 0.06 13.77
C GLU A 24 -12.09 -0.57 14.17
N GLN A 25 -11.61 -1.55 13.39
CA GLN A 25 -10.28 -2.11 13.60
C GLN A 25 -9.18 -1.06 13.41
N GLN A 26 -9.28 -0.20 12.39
CA GLN A 26 -8.31 0.89 12.18
C GLN A 26 -8.31 1.89 13.34
N VAL A 27 -9.48 2.18 13.91
CA VAL A 27 -9.59 3.05 15.10
C VAL A 27 -8.93 2.37 16.31
N ARG A 28 -9.15 1.06 16.51
CA ARG A 28 -8.48 0.29 17.56
C ARG A 28 -6.96 0.28 17.39
N ASP A 29 -6.47 0.18 16.16
CA ASP A 29 -5.04 0.21 15.89
C ASP A 29 -4.42 1.58 16.22
N LEU A 30 -5.11 2.69 15.92
CA LEU A 30 -4.71 4.03 16.35
C LEU A 30 -4.74 4.17 17.88
N TYR A 31 -5.81 3.70 18.51
CA TYR A 31 -5.92 3.67 19.97
C TYR A 31 -4.73 2.95 20.60
N TYR A 32 -4.38 1.74 20.13
CA TYR A 32 -3.25 1.00 20.65
C TYR A 32 -1.91 1.71 20.39
N LYS A 33 -1.74 2.40 19.26
CA LYS A 33 -0.55 3.22 19.00
C LYS A 33 -0.43 4.37 20.00
N ASN A 34 -1.53 5.08 20.25
CA ASN A 34 -1.57 6.22 21.18
C ASN A 34 -1.30 5.78 22.63
N VAL A 35 -1.90 4.67 23.07
CA VAL A 35 -1.64 4.12 24.42
C VAL A 35 -0.18 3.69 24.56
N ARG A 36 0.39 3.02 23.55
CA ARG A 36 1.82 2.65 23.59
C ARG A 36 2.74 3.87 23.62
N ALA A 37 2.39 4.96 22.93
CA ALA A 37 3.15 6.20 22.98
C ALA A 37 3.13 6.83 24.38
N LYS A 38 1.98 6.80 25.08
CA LYS A 38 1.86 7.27 26.46
C LYS A 38 2.64 6.40 27.46
N CYS A 39 2.62 5.09 27.25
CA CYS A 39 3.33 4.12 28.11
C CYS A 39 4.75 3.77 27.62
N ALA A 40 5.38 4.61 26.77
CA ALA A 40 6.64 4.29 26.12
C ALA A 40 7.76 3.95 27.12
N ALA A 41 7.88 4.72 28.20
CA ALA A 41 8.90 4.50 29.24
C ALA A 41 8.81 3.10 29.88
N GLU A 42 7.60 2.64 30.23
CA GLU A 42 7.38 1.32 30.83
C GLU A 42 7.57 0.18 29.83
N ILE A 43 7.28 0.42 28.55
CA ILE A 43 7.52 -0.53 27.48
C ILE A 43 9.02 -0.68 27.23
N GLU A 44 9.78 0.41 27.27
CA GLU A 44 11.23 0.41 27.11
C GLU A 44 11.93 -0.32 28.25
N THR A 45 11.52 -0.12 29.51
CA THR A 45 12.09 -0.85 30.66
C THR A 45 11.81 -2.35 30.56
N PHE A 46 10.61 -2.73 30.13
CA PHE A 46 10.27 -4.13 29.86
C PHE A 46 11.09 -4.70 28.70
N ALA A 47 11.22 -3.97 27.59
CA ALA A 47 11.99 -4.37 26.43
C ALA A 47 13.47 -4.56 26.80
N ALA A 48 14.08 -3.63 27.52
CA ALA A 48 15.45 -3.72 28.00
C ALA A 48 15.69 -4.97 28.86
N CYS A 49 14.72 -5.34 29.71
CA CYS A 49 14.80 -6.58 30.48
C CYS A 49 14.64 -7.85 29.60
N ALA A 50 13.78 -7.79 28.58
CA ALA A 50 13.50 -8.91 27.70
C ALA A 50 14.64 -9.17 26.68
N LEU A 51 15.45 -8.16 26.35
CA LEU A 51 16.62 -8.31 25.49
C LEU A 51 17.60 -9.32 26.11
N GLY A 52 17.73 -10.48 25.45
CA GLY A 52 18.62 -11.57 25.87
C GLY A 52 18.00 -12.63 26.78
N ARG A 53 16.70 -12.55 27.12
CA ARG A 53 15.98 -13.56 27.90
C ARG A 53 14.82 -14.11 27.08
N THR A 54 14.98 -15.28 26.47
CA THR A 54 13.91 -15.92 25.68
C THR A 54 13.00 -16.78 26.55
N PHE A 55 13.58 -17.67 27.37
CA PHE A 55 12.83 -18.65 28.17
C PHE A 55 12.52 -18.16 29.60
N THR A 56 13.40 -17.37 30.20
CA THR A 56 13.28 -16.96 31.63
C THR A 56 12.62 -15.58 31.82
N MET A 57 12.24 -14.90 30.73
CA MET A 57 11.70 -13.52 30.77
C MET A 57 10.43 -13.39 31.63
N ILE A 58 9.55 -14.39 31.62
CA ILE A 58 8.29 -14.36 32.37
C ILE A 58 8.53 -14.19 33.88
N TYR A 59 9.60 -14.80 34.40
CA TYR A 59 9.98 -14.74 35.81
C TYR A 59 10.92 -13.57 36.09
N ALA A 60 11.99 -13.44 35.30
CA ALA A 60 13.03 -12.42 35.50
C ALA A 60 12.53 -10.99 35.27
N CYS A 61 11.59 -10.79 34.33
CA CYS A 61 11.04 -9.48 33.98
C CYS A 61 9.60 -9.29 34.50
N ARG A 62 9.22 -10.00 35.56
CA ARG A 62 7.86 -9.92 36.13
C ARG A 62 7.50 -8.51 36.59
N ALA A 63 8.41 -7.82 37.29
CA ALA A 63 8.19 -6.47 37.78
C ALA A 63 7.95 -5.44 36.66
N PRO A 64 8.84 -5.29 35.65
CA PRO A 64 8.59 -4.34 34.56
C PRO A 64 7.37 -4.72 33.72
N ARG A 65 7.07 -6.02 33.55
CA ARG A 65 5.84 -6.48 32.89
C ARG A 65 4.57 -5.99 33.60
N LEU A 66 4.55 -6.05 34.94
CA LEU A 66 3.41 -5.58 35.73
C LEU A 66 3.27 -4.05 35.66
N ALA A 67 4.37 -3.31 35.72
CA ALA A 67 4.37 -1.85 35.58
C ALA A 67 3.83 -1.40 34.22
N MET A 68 4.32 -2.00 33.13
CA MET A 68 3.83 -1.76 31.77
C MET A 68 2.33 -2.06 31.64
N ASN A 69 1.87 -3.19 32.17
CA ASN A 69 0.46 -3.55 32.14
C ASN A 69 -0.40 -2.59 32.96
N ALA A 70 0.08 -2.15 34.13
CA ALA A 70 -0.63 -1.17 34.95
C ALA A 70 -0.80 0.16 34.20
N CYS A 71 0.23 0.64 33.49
CA CYS A 71 0.12 1.83 32.65
C CYS A 71 -0.92 1.65 31.54
N MET A 72 -0.88 0.53 30.80
CA MET A 72 -1.84 0.30 29.71
C MET A 72 -3.29 0.23 30.21
N LEU A 73 -3.53 -0.36 31.38
CA LEU A 73 -4.85 -0.45 31.98
C LEU A 73 -5.42 0.93 32.36
N GLN A 74 -4.59 1.91 32.72
CA GLN A 74 -5.06 3.27 33.03
C GLN A 74 -5.70 3.96 31.81
N TYR A 75 -5.24 3.64 30.61
CA TYR A 75 -5.78 4.17 29.35
C TYR A 75 -6.87 3.28 28.73
N GLN A 76 -7.31 2.24 29.44
CA GLN A 76 -8.42 1.39 29.02
C GLN A 76 -9.77 2.04 29.33
N ASN A 77 -10.00 3.23 28.77
CA ASN A 77 -11.24 3.98 28.95
C ASN A 77 -11.89 4.32 27.59
N GLN A 78 -13.21 4.53 27.59
CA GLN A 78 -13.95 4.87 26.38
C GLN A 78 -13.55 6.24 25.81
N GLY A 79 -13.12 7.18 26.67
CA GLY A 79 -12.71 8.51 26.24
C GLY A 79 -11.48 8.50 25.31
N GLU A 80 -10.51 7.63 25.58
CA GLU A 80 -9.34 7.42 24.72
C GLU A 80 -9.72 6.77 23.38
N LEU A 81 -10.69 5.86 23.39
CA LEU A 81 -11.21 5.26 22.16
C LEU A 81 -11.95 6.30 21.29
N ASP A 82 -12.74 7.17 21.91
CA ASP A 82 -13.42 8.28 21.20
C ASP A 82 -12.43 9.37 20.75
N ALA A 83 -11.35 9.61 21.49
CA ALA A 83 -10.26 10.46 21.03
C ALA A 83 -9.58 9.87 19.78
N ALA A 84 -9.26 8.58 19.80
CA ALA A 84 -8.70 7.88 18.64
C ALA A 84 -9.68 7.88 17.44
N ARG A 85 -11.00 7.78 17.69
CA ARG A 85 -12.03 7.90 16.65
C ARG A 85 -12.02 9.30 16.02
N ARG A 86 -11.94 10.36 16.83
CA ARG A 86 -11.84 11.74 16.34
C ARG A 86 -10.58 11.94 15.49
N GLU A 87 -9.44 11.46 15.97
CA GLU A 87 -8.19 11.47 15.22
C GLU A 87 -8.30 10.71 13.90
N TRP A 88 -8.93 9.53 13.91
CA TRP A 88 -9.18 8.75 12.70
C TRP A 88 -9.99 9.54 11.68
N PHE A 89 -11.02 10.29 12.09
CA PHE A 89 -11.79 11.15 11.19
C PHE A 89 -10.96 12.34 10.67
N GLN A 90 -10.12 12.97 11.50
CA GLN A 90 -9.25 14.07 11.06
C GLN A 90 -8.25 13.61 9.99
N LEU A 91 -7.65 12.44 10.19
CA LEU A 91 -6.71 11.81 9.24
C LEU A 91 -7.40 11.29 7.97
N ALA A 92 -8.73 11.36 7.85
CA ALA A 92 -9.44 10.85 6.68
C ALA A 92 -9.01 11.56 5.38
N GLY A 93 -8.73 12.86 5.45
CA GLY A 93 -8.20 13.63 4.32
C GLY A 93 -6.83 13.14 3.88
N GLU A 94 -5.92 12.90 4.82
CA GLU A 94 -4.57 12.39 4.54
C GLU A 94 -4.61 10.98 3.97
N ARG A 95 -5.47 10.10 4.50
CA ARG A 95 -5.64 8.75 3.94
C ARG A 95 -6.16 8.78 2.50
N LYS A 96 -6.99 9.76 2.14
CA LYS A 96 -7.45 9.94 0.76
C LYS A 96 -6.27 10.32 -0.14
N ARG A 97 -5.47 11.32 0.26
CA ARG A 97 -4.27 11.74 -0.47
C ARG A 97 -3.27 10.61 -0.64
N ALA A 98 -3.00 9.85 0.43
CA ALA A 98 -2.09 8.71 0.39
C ALA A 98 -2.55 7.62 -0.60
N ARG A 99 -3.87 7.37 -0.73
CA ARG A 99 -4.42 6.45 -1.74
C ARG A 99 -4.24 6.98 -3.16
N GLU A 100 -4.47 8.27 -3.37
CA GLU A 100 -4.29 8.93 -4.68
C GLU A 100 -2.82 8.91 -5.11
N GLU A 101 -1.90 9.26 -4.20
CA GLU A 101 -0.45 9.20 -4.45
C GLU A 101 0.03 7.77 -4.72
N HIS A 102 -0.49 6.77 -4.00
CA HIS A 102 -0.14 5.38 -4.24
C HIS A 102 -0.67 4.89 -5.59
N ALA A 103 -1.89 5.29 -5.97
CA ALA A 103 -2.45 4.97 -7.28
C ALA A 103 -1.65 5.60 -8.42
N ALA A 104 -1.20 6.85 -8.26
CA ALA A 104 -0.31 7.52 -9.21
C ALA A 104 1.03 6.79 -9.34
N LYS A 105 1.69 6.44 -8.22
CA LYS A 105 2.94 5.66 -8.23
C LYS A 105 2.79 4.30 -8.90
N LEU A 106 1.64 3.63 -8.72
CA LEU A 106 1.36 2.36 -9.39
C LEU A 106 1.12 2.54 -10.90
N GLU A 107 0.55 3.65 -11.33
CA GLU A 107 0.40 3.99 -12.75
C GLU A 107 1.76 4.29 -13.39
N ASP A 108 2.58 5.14 -12.76
CA ASP A 108 3.96 5.38 -13.17
C ASP A 108 4.77 4.08 -13.26
N ALA A 109 4.62 3.19 -12.27
CA ALA A 109 5.28 1.88 -12.26
C ALA A 109 4.80 0.99 -13.41
N ARG A 110 3.50 0.99 -13.72
CA ARG A 110 2.95 0.27 -14.88
C ARG A 110 3.46 0.84 -16.20
N SER A 111 3.54 2.16 -16.32
CA SER A 111 4.03 2.85 -17.53
C SER A 111 5.52 2.59 -17.75
N LYS A 112 6.35 2.72 -16.72
CA LYS A 112 7.77 2.34 -16.77
C LYS A 112 7.98 0.86 -17.05
N HIS A 113 7.15 -0.01 -16.48
CA HIS A 113 7.20 -1.44 -16.79
C HIS A 113 6.85 -1.70 -18.26
N LYS A 114 5.86 -1.00 -18.82
CA LYS A 114 5.48 -1.10 -20.24
C LYS A 114 6.64 -0.69 -21.15
N GLU A 115 7.29 0.44 -20.85
CA GLU A 115 8.44 0.95 -21.59
C GLU A 115 9.65 0.02 -21.49
N TRP A 116 10.01 -0.41 -20.28
CA TRP A 116 11.20 -1.23 -20.06
C TRP A 116 11.12 -2.60 -20.77
N TRP A 117 9.92 -3.16 -20.87
CA TRP A 117 9.67 -4.44 -21.53
C TRP A 117 9.17 -4.29 -22.99
N ASN A 118 9.10 -3.07 -23.54
CA ASN A 118 8.55 -2.79 -24.87
C ASN A 118 7.22 -3.54 -25.13
N LEU A 119 6.23 -3.41 -24.23
CA LEU A 119 4.92 -4.03 -24.43
C LEU A 119 3.96 -3.11 -25.22
N ASP A 120 3.10 -3.70 -26.05
CA ASP A 120 1.98 -3.00 -26.69
C ASP A 120 0.88 -2.61 -25.68
N GLU A 121 -0.16 -1.88 -26.13
CA GLU A 121 -1.32 -1.55 -25.28
C GLU A 121 -2.07 -2.77 -24.73
N GLY A 122 -1.93 -3.94 -25.36
CA GLY A 122 -2.50 -5.21 -24.92
C GLY A 122 -1.57 -6.04 -24.03
N GLY A 123 -0.41 -5.52 -23.62
CA GLY A 123 0.55 -6.24 -22.77
C GLY A 123 1.28 -7.38 -23.49
N ARG A 124 1.40 -7.35 -24.82
CA ARG A 124 2.24 -8.29 -25.57
C ARG A 124 3.63 -7.71 -25.78
N LEU A 125 4.66 -8.51 -25.49
CA LEU A 125 6.05 -8.18 -25.78
C LEU A 125 6.20 -7.98 -27.30
N VAL A 126 6.61 -6.78 -27.71
CA VAL A 126 6.85 -6.47 -29.12
C VAL A 126 8.26 -6.94 -29.49
N GLY A 127 8.53 -8.24 -29.32
CA GLY A 127 9.83 -8.84 -29.64
C GLY A 127 9.96 -9.12 -31.14
N ARG A 128 11.01 -8.56 -31.77
CA ARG A 128 11.50 -8.72 -33.17
C ARG A 128 10.50 -8.46 -34.32
N LYS A 129 9.19 -8.56 -34.10
CA LYS A 129 8.14 -8.36 -35.12
C LYS A 129 7.94 -6.89 -35.48
N ALA A 130 8.18 -5.94 -34.58
CA ALA A 130 8.18 -4.50 -34.91
C ALA A 130 9.38 -4.14 -35.80
N GLU A 131 10.58 -4.62 -35.46
CA GLU A 131 11.78 -4.37 -36.29
C GLU A 131 11.69 -4.99 -37.70
N PHE A 132 10.99 -6.12 -37.85
CA PHE A 132 10.68 -6.72 -39.15
C PHE A 132 9.46 -6.10 -39.85
N GLY A 133 8.62 -5.36 -39.12
CA GLY A 133 7.42 -4.70 -39.64
C GLY A 133 7.77 -3.42 -40.39
N GLU A 134 8.63 -2.57 -39.82
CA GLU A 134 9.13 -1.36 -40.49
C GLU A 134 9.90 -1.68 -41.78
N ARG A 135 10.73 -2.74 -41.76
CA ARG A 135 11.46 -3.18 -42.97
C ARG A 135 10.54 -3.70 -44.08
N ARG A 136 9.31 -4.14 -43.76
CA ARG A 136 8.36 -4.66 -44.75
C ARG A 136 7.63 -3.54 -45.49
N GLU A 137 7.56 -2.34 -44.93
CA GLU A 137 6.90 -1.18 -45.56
C GLU A 137 7.82 -0.51 -46.61
N GLU A 138 9.15 -0.58 -46.45
CA GLU A 138 10.11 -0.16 -47.46
C GLU A 138 10.20 -1.10 -48.69
N ASP A 139 9.66 -2.32 -48.61
CA ASP A 139 9.71 -3.32 -49.69
C ASP A 139 8.43 -3.27 -50.58
N ARG A 140 7.80 -2.09 -50.66
CA ARG A 140 6.67 -1.84 -51.56
C ARG A 140 7.20 -1.56 -52.97
N VAL A 141 7.31 -2.64 -53.72
CA VAL A 141 7.68 -2.69 -55.14
C VAL A 141 6.94 -1.62 -55.97
N ASP A 142 7.68 -0.82 -56.73
CA ASP A 142 7.15 0.09 -57.75
C ASP A 142 6.23 -0.66 -58.75
N GLU A 143 5.34 0.05 -59.46
CA GLU A 143 4.27 -0.49 -60.34
C GLU A 143 4.69 -1.52 -61.42
N ARG A 144 5.98 -1.87 -61.53
CA ARG A 144 6.53 -2.85 -62.47
C ARG A 144 6.95 -4.20 -61.86
N GLY A 145 6.66 -4.46 -60.59
CA GLY A 145 6.51 -5.83 -60.08
C GLY A 145 7.72 -6.78 -60.22
N VAL A 146 8.95 -6.37 -59.89
CA VAL A 146 10.12 -7.27 -59.89
C VAL A 146 10.74 -7.38 -58.50
N ARG A 147 10.73 -8.59 -57.92
CA ARG A 147 11.55 -8.97 -56.75
C ARG A 147 12.89 -9.54 -57.24
N ARG A 148 14.00 -8.87 -56.96
CA ARG A 148 15.34 -9.47 -57.11
C ARG A 148 15.60 -10.45 -55.97
N GLY A 149 15.18 -11.70 -56.14
CA GLY A 149 15.62 -12.82 -55.31
C GLY A 149 16.82 -13.50 -55.95
N GLY A 150 17.97 -13.45 -55.29
CA GLY A 150 19.19 -14.13 -55.71
C GLY A 150 19.01 -15.65 -55.73
N VAL A 151 19.47 -16.27 -56.81
CA VAL A 151 19.63 -17.72 -56.93
C VAL A 151 21.06 -18.06 -56.49
N TRP A 152 21.20 -18.85 -55.43
CA TRP A 152 22.39 -19.65 -55.19
C TRP A 152 21.94 -21.09 -54.94
N GLY A 153 22.33 -21.99 -55.85
CA GLY A 153 22.12 -23.43 -55.72
C GLY A 153 22.58 -24.17 -56.96
N GLY A 154 23.73 -24.85 -56.87
CA GLY A 154 24.07 -26.01 -57.69
C GLY A 154 25.28 -25.88 -58.61
N THR A 155 26.48 -26.16 -58.12
CA THR A 155 27.24 -27.42 -58.37
C THR A 155 28.54 -27.39 -57.56
#